data_AF-A0A2R6AVB9-F1
#
_entry.id   AF-A0A2R6AVB9-F1
#
_cell.length_a   1.000
_cell.length_b   1.000
_cell.length_c   1.000
_cell.angle_alpha   90.00
_cell.angle_beta   90.00
_cell.angle_gamma   90.00
#
_symmetry.space_group_name_H-M   'P 1'
#
loop_
_entity.id
_entity.type
_entity.pdbx_description
1 polymer ?
#
loop_
_entity_poly.entity_id
_entity_poly.type
_entity_poly.pdbx_seq_one_letter_code
_entity_poly.pdbx_strand_id
1 'polypeptide(L)'
;MGSLTGKLRELGRVGDMVRRLRLSTVKAGVAATIMAAIGSLVEEAAAQPPFGAPAPQPFPGASVLLTYVSYAMYAGWIVVAGMIAFYAIEAHRSGHYSERMKRGIIDLIISVIILTFGWAILTGAI
;
A
#
# COMPACT_ATOMS: atom_id res chain seq x y z
N MET A 1 38.44 -34.81 2.69
CA MET A 1 37.96 -34.40 1.35
C MET A 1 36.46 -34.07 1.42
N GLY A 2 36.09 -32.93 2.02
CA GLY A 2 34.71 -32.44 2.02
C GLY A 2 34.42 -31.78 0.66
N SER A 3 33.53 -32.37 -0.11
CA SER A 3 33.51 -32.26 -1.57
C SER A 3 33.12 -30.88 -2.08
N LEU A 4 33.83 -30.43 -3.12
CA LEU A 4 33.52 -29.26 -3.96
C LEU A 4 32.04 -29.18 -4.38
N THR A 5 31.38 -30.33 -4.50
CA THR A 5 29.95 -30.43 -4.81
C THR A 5 29.04 -29.84 -3.73
N GLY A 6 29.44 -29.84 -2.45
CA GLY A 6 28.69 -29.17 -1.37
C GLY A 6 28.73 -27.65 -1.52
N LYS A 7 29.92 -27.09 -1.77
CA LYS A 7 30.11 -25.64 -1.98
C LYS A 7 29.39 -25.11 -3.22
N LEU A 8 29.36 -25.89 -4.30
CA LEU A 8 28.62 -25.51 -5.52
C LEU A 8 27.11 -25.46 -5.29
N ARG A 9 26.56 -26.35 -4.45
CA ARG A 9 25.14 -26.35 -4.09
C ARG A 9 24.76 -25.14 -3.23
N GLU A 10 25.65 -24.73 -2.33
CA GLU A 10 25.50 -23.50 -1.55
C GLU A 10 25.51 -22.25 -2.43
N LEU A 11 26.42 -22.17 -3.40
CA LEU A 11 26.49 -21.05 -4.33
C LEU A 11 25.24 -20.92 -5.22
N GLY A 12 24.67 -22.04 -5.67
CA GLY A 12 23.39 -22.04 -6.38
C GLY A 12 22.26 -21.49 -5.51
N ARG A 13 22.21 -21.89 -4.24
CA ARG A 13 21.20 -21.40 -3.27
C ARG A 13 21.34 -19.90 -3.01
N VAL A 14 22.58 -19.39 -2.90
CA VAL A 14 22.84 -17.96 -2.73
C VAL A 14 22.46 -17.18 -3.99
N GLY A 15 22.77 -17.69 -5.18
CA GLY A 15 22.39 -17.08 -6.46
C GLY A 15 20.88 -16.90 -6.60
N ASP A 16 20.10 -17.93 -6.26
CA ASP A 16 18.63 -17.87 -6.27
C ASP A 16 18.09 -16.87 -5.25
N MET A 17 18.72 -16.78 -4.07
CA MET A 17 18.34 -15.83 -3.03
C MET A 17 18.59 -14.39 -3.46
N VAL A 18 19.76 -14.11 -4.06
CA VAL A 18 20.11 -12.79 -4.63
C VAL A 18 19.16 -12.42 -5.77
N ARG A 19 18.78 -13.37 -6.63
CA ARG A 19 17.83 -13.13 -7.73
C ARG A 19 16.43 -12.76 -7.20
N ARG A 20 15.96 -13.45 -6.15
CA ARG A 20 14.68 -13.14 -5.48
C ARG A 20 14.71 -11.79 -4.78
N LEU A 21 15.82 -11.45 -4.11
CA LEU A 21 16.03 -10.14 -3.50
C LEU A 21 15.98 -9.02 -4.55
N ARG A 22 16.72 -9.15 -5.66
CA ARG A 22 16.68 -8.16 -6.75
C ARG A 22 15.28 -7.97 -7.33
N LEU A 23 14.54 -9.05 -7.55
CA LEU A 23 13.16 -8.98 -8.04
C LEU A 23 12.22 -8.28 -7.04
N SER A 24 12.43 -8.47 -5.75
CA SER A 24 11.70 -7.79 -4.67
C SER A 24 12.02 -6.29 -4.64
N THR A 25 13.30 -5.91 -4.72
CA THR A 25 13.74 -4.50 -4.69
C THR A 25 13.30 -3.75 -5.93
N VAL A 26 13.32 -4.38 -7.12
CA VAL A 26 12.85 -3.76 -8.37
C VAL A 26 11.34 -3.50 -8.32
N LYS A 27 10.54 -4.45 -7.81
CA LYS A 27 9.10 -4.24 -7.65
C LYS A 27 8.77 -3.12 -6.66
N ALA A 28 9.49 -3.06 -5.53
CA ALA A 28 9.34 -1.98 -4.56
C ALA A 28 9.76 -0.63 -5.13
N GLY A 29 10.86 -0.60 -5.90
CA GLY A 29 11.34 0.60 -6.60
C GLY A 29 10.33 1.13 -7.61
N VAL A 30 9.78 0.26 -8.47
CA VAL A 30 8.75 0.65 -9.46
C VAL A 30 7.49 1.15 -8.78
N ALA A 31 7.02 0.51 -7.70
CA ALA A 31 5.88 0.99 -6.94
C ALA A 31 6.13 2.38 -6.32
N ALA A 32 7.34 2.61 -5.80
CA ALA A 32 7.73 3.91 -5.25
C ALA A 32 7.81 5.00 -6.33
N THR A 33 8.34 4.69 -7.52
CA THR A 33 8.40 5.65 -8.64
C THR A 33 7.01 5.98 -9.18
N ILE A 34 6.11 4.99 -9.26
CA ILE A 34 4.71 5.21 -9.66
C ILE A 34 4.00 6.08 -8.61
N MET A 35 4.16 5.79 -7.32
CA MET A 35 3.59 6.61 -6.24
C MET A 35 4.12 8.04 -6.25
N ALA A 36 5.42 8.24 -6.49
CA ALA A 36 6.04 9.56 -6.60
C ALA A 36 5.55 10.34 -7.83
N ALA A 37 5.43 9.68 -8.98
CA ALA A 37 4.93 10.29 -10.22
C ALA A 37 3.44 10.65 -10.13
N ILE A 38 2.64 9.81 -9.45
CA ILE A 38 1.24 10.11 -9.17
C ILE A 38 1.14 11.30 -8.19
N GLY A 39 1.98 11.34 -7.15
CA GLY A 39 2.03 12.46 -6.21
C GLY A 39 2.34 13.80 -6.87
N SER A 40 3.29 13.84 -7.82
CA SER A 40 3.64 15.08 -8.52
C SER A 40 2.57 15.57 -9.49
N LEU A 41 1.83 14.67 -10.14
CA LEU A 41 0.73 15.05 -11.06
C LEU A 41 -0.49 15.62 -10.31
N VAL A 42 -0.59 15.28 -9.04
CA VAL A 42 -1.70 15.63 -8.17
C VAL A 42 -1.52 17.02 -7.55
N GLU A 43 -0.31 17.38 -7.15
CA GLU A 43 0.00 18.73 -6.62
C GLU A 43 -0.32 19.85 -7.62
N GLU A 44 -0.18 19.59 -8.92
CA GLU A 44 -0.44 20.57 -9.98
C GLU A 44 -1.93 20.74 -10.30
N ALA A 45 -2.78 19.80 -9.89
CA ALA A 45 -4.24 19.84 -10.08
C ALA A 45 -5.03 20.43 -8.89
N ALA A 46 -4.47 20.39 -7.68
CA ALA A 46 -5.15 20.80 -6.44
C ALA A 46 -5.26 22.33 -6.26
N ALA A 47 -4.48 23.13 -7.00
CA ALA A 47 -4.35 24.56 -6.75
C ALA A 47 -5.38 25.46 -7.47
N GLN A 48 -6.22 24.92 -8.36
CA GLN A 48 -7.20 25.73 -9.09
C GLN A 48 -8.64 25.21 -8.90
N PRO A 49 -9.54 26.00 -8.27
CA PRO A 49 -10.96 25.67 -8.30
C PRO A 49 -11.43 25.64 -9.77
N PRO A 50 -12.19 24.63 -10.20
CA PRO A 50 -12.69 24.56 -11.55
C PRO A 50 -13.52 25.83 -11.86
N PHE A 51 -13.18 26.52 -12.94
CA PHE A 51 -13.93 27.63 -13.53
C PHE A 51 -14.08 28.93 -12.69
N GLY A 52 -13.11 29.29 -11.86
CA GLY A 52 -13.15 30.57 -11.14
C GLY A 52 -14.26 30.66 -10.09
N ALA A 53 -14.79 29.51 -9.66
CA ALA A 53 -15.70 29.44 -8.54
C ALA A 53 -15.01 29.92 -7.25
N PRO A 54 -15.70 30.67 -6.38
CA PRO A 54 -15.16 31.03 -5.08
C PRO A 54 -14.78 29.75 -4.33
N ALA A 55 -13.63 29.79 -3.64
CA ALA A 55 -13.17 28.66 -2.83
C ALA A 55 -14.31 28.22 -1.88
N PRO A 56 -14.57 26.90 -1.75
CA PRO A 56 -15.60 26.39 -0.86
C PRO A 56 -15.42 26.94 0.55
N GLN A 57 -16.41 27.69 1.04
CA GLN A 57 -16.40 28.16 2.42
C GLN A 57 -16.83 27.01 3.34
N PRO A 58 -16.10 26.74 4.43
CA PRO A 58 -16.48 25.70 5.37
C PRO A 58 -17.83 26.05 6.03
N PHE A 59 -18.74 25.09 6.07
CA PHE A 59 -20.01 25.23 6.77
C PHE A 59 -19.82 25.10 8.30
N PRO A 60 -20.74 25.61 9.13
CA PRO A 60 -20.67 25.47 10.59
C PRO A 60 -20.56 24.01 11.03
N GLY A 61 -19.49 23.67 11.75
CA GLY A 61 -19.21 22.29 12.20
C GLY A 61 -18.34 21.45 11.25
N ALA A 62 -17.87 22.02 10.14
CA ALA A 62 -16.97 21.33 9.20
C ALA A 62 -15.70 20.76 9.87
N SER A 63 -15.12 21.48 10.84
CA SER A 63 -13.94 21.01 11.58
C SER A 63 -14.21 19.77 12.44
N VAL A 64 -15.40 19.70 13.04
CA VAL A 64 -15.84 18.55 13.86
C VAL A 64 -16.10 17.33 12.97
N LEU A 65 -16.77 17.54 11.83
CA LEU A 65 -16.98 16.47 10.84
C LEU A 65 -15.64 15.93 10.34
N LEU A 66 -14.72 16.83 9.97
CA LEU A 66 -13.40 16.45 9.48
C LEU A 66 -12.63 15.64 10.53
N THR A 67 -12.71 16.04 11.82
CA THR A 67 -12.12 15.29 12.93
C THR A 67 -12.66 13.86 13.03
N TYR A 68 -13.98 13.67 12.98
CA TYR A 68 -14.58 12.32 13.04
C TYR A 68 -14.23 11.48 11.82
N VAL A 69 -14.21 12.08 10.62
CA VAL A 69 -13.82 11.38 9.40
C VAL A 69 -12.35 10.97 9.47
N SER A 70 -11.45 11.82 10.00
CA SER A 70 -10.06 11.47 10.24
C SER A 70 -9.92 10.28 11.19
N TYR A 71 -10.66 10.24 12.30
CA TYR A 71 -10.67 9.08 13.19
C TYR A 71 -11.15 7.80 12.52
N ALA A 72 -12.18 7.88 11.68
CA ALA A 72 -12.65 6.74 10.91
C ALA A 72 -11.58 6.23 9.92
N MET A 73 -10.83 7.12 9.28
CA MET A 73 -9.71 6.73 8.41
C MET A 73 -8.59 6.04 9.18
N TYR A 74 -8.21 6.54 10.37
CA TYR A 74 -7.24 5.88 11.22
C TYR A 74 -7.70 4.49 11.68
N ALA A 75 -8.97 4.34 12.04
CA ALA A 75 -9.54 3.04 12.36
C ALA A 75 -9.48 2.08 11.16
N GLY A 76 -9.73 2.58 9.94
CA GLY A 76 -9.55 1.81 8.71
C GLY A 76 -8.13 1.26 8.55
N TRP A 77 -7.10 2.04 8.85
CA TRP A 77 -5.71 1.60 8.77
C TRP A 77 -5.37 0.52 9.80
N ILE A 78 -5.97 0.57 10.99
CA ILE A 78 -5.84 -0.49 12.00
C ILE A 78 -6.45 -1.80 11.48
N VAL A 79 -7.62 -1.73 10.85
CA VAL A 79 -8.26 -2.91 10.24
C VAL A 79 -7.40 -3.49 9.11
N VAL A 80 -6.86 -2.65 8.22
CA VAL A 80 -5.94 -3.07 7.16
C VAL A 80 -4.73 -3.79 7.75
N ALA A 81 -4.09 -3.22 8.77
CA ALA A 81 -2.92 -3.83 9.42
C ALA A 81 -3.27 -5.20 10.04
N GLY A 82 -4.42 -5.30 10.71
CA GLY A 82 -4.92 -6.56 11.28
C GLY A 82 -5.19 -7.63 10.21
N MET A 83 -5.79 -7.24 9.09
CA MET A 83 -6.06 -8.12 7.95
C MET A 83 -4.78 -8.65 7.30
N ILE A 84 -3.76 -7.79 7.13
CA ILE A 84 -2.44 -8.20 6.62
C ILE A 84 -1.82 -9.24 7.56
N ALA A 85 -1.83 -8.97 8.87
CA ALA A 85 -1.28 -9.89 9.85
C ALA A 85 -2.02 -11.24 9.85
N PHE A 86 -3.36 -11.21 9.79
CA PHE A 86 -4.19 -12.41 9.71
C PHE A 86 -3.84 -13.27 8.49
N TYR A 87 -3.83 -12.69 7.29
CA TYR A 87 -3.48 -13.43 6.07
C TYR A 87 -2.03 -13.91 6.06
N ALA A 88 -1.08 -13.17 6.65
CA ALA A 88 0.30 -13.61 6.78
C ALA A 88 0.42 -14.86 7.67
N ILE A 89 -0.29 -14.88 8.80
CA ILE A 89 -0.33 -16.04 9.72
C ILE A 89 -0.99 -17.24 9.02
N GLU A 90 -2.11 -17.03 8.34
CA GLU A 90 -2.83 -18.10 7.68
C GLU A 90 -2.04 -18.68 6.49
N ALA A 91 -1.34 -17.83 5.72
CA ALA A 91 -0.41 -18.27 4.68
C ALA A 91 0.75 -19.09 5.25
N HIS A 92 1.30 -18.69 6.40
CA HIS A 92 2.39 -19.41 7.06
C HIS A 92 1.93 -20.79 7.58
N ARG A 93 0.71 -20.88 8.13
CA ARG A 93 0.15 -22.15 8.63
C ARG A 93 -0.24 -23.11 7.53
N SER A 94 -0.85 -22.60 6.46
CA SER A 94 -1.45 -23.43 5.40
C SER A 94 -0.43 -23.86 4.33
N GLY A 95 0.69 -23.14 4.20
CA GLY A 95 1.72 -23.41 3.17
C GLY A 95 1.29 -23.07 1.73
N HIS A 96 0.02 -22.74 1.50
CA HIS A 96 -0.53 -22.32 0.21
C HIS A 96 -1.62 -21.26 0.36
N TYR A 97 -1.84 -20.46 -0.69
CA TYR A 97 -2.91 -19.47 -0.70
C TYR A 97 -4.24 -20.09 -1.12
N SER A 98 -5.20 -20.17 -0.20
CA SER A 98 -6.57 -20.60 -0.51
C SER A 98 -7.25 -19.62 -1.46
N GLU A 99 -8.21 -20.10 -2.25
CA GLU A 99 -8.93 -19.24 -3.22
C GLU A 99 -9.76 -18.14 -2.54
N ARG A 100 -10.18 -18.39 -1.29
CA ARG A 100 -10.82 -17.39 -0.43
C ARG A 100 -9.82 -16.29 -0.04
N MET A 101 -8.61 -16.67 0.34
CA MET A 101 -7.56 -15.72 0.75
C MET A 101 -7.11 -14.84 -0.42
N LYS A 102 -7.02 -15.39 -1.65
CA LYS A 102 -6.72 -14.59 -2.84
C LYS A 102 -7.76 -13.50 -3.09
N ARG A 103 -9.05 -13.83 -3.00
CA ARG A 103 -10.14 -12.83 -3.09
C ARG A 103 -10.07 -11.80 -1.98
N GLY A 104 -9.86 -12.27 -0.75
CA GLY A 104 -9.71 -11.39 0.41
C GLY A 104 -8.50 -10.44 0.32
N ILE A 105 -7.41 -10.85 -0.33
CA ILE A 105 -6.26 -9.98 -0.63
C ILE A 105 -6.64 -8.92 -1.67
N ILE A 106 -7.44 -9.27 -2.68
CA ILE A 106 -7.94 -8.29 -3.67
C ILE A 106 -8.81 -7.23 -2.98
N ASP A 107 -9.75 -7.64 -2.13
CA ASP A 107 -10.61 -6.73 -1.37
C ASP A 107 -9.78 -5.81 -0.44
N LEU A 108 -8.72 -6.37 0.16
CA LEU A 108 -7.77 -5.63 0.97
C LEU A 108 -7.00 -4.58 0.14
N ILE A 109 -6.52 -4.92 -1.05
CA ILE A 109 -5.84 -3.98 -1.94
C ILE A 109 -6.78 -2.84 -2.33
N ILE A 110 -8.02 -3.15 -2.72
CA ILE A 110 -9.03 -2.14 -3.07
C ILE A 110 -9.29 -1.21 -1.87
N SER A 111 -9.45 -1.79 -0.67
CA SER A 111 -9.66 -1.03 0.57
C SER A 111 -8.49 -0.10 0.86
N VAL A 112 -7.24 -0.55 0.70
CA VAL A 112 -6.03 0.27 0.89
C VAL A 112 -6.00 1.43 -0.11
N ILE A 113 -6.34 1.20 -1.38
CA ILE A 113 -6.40 2.26 -2.40
C ILE A 113 -7.44 3.31 -2.01
N ILE A 114 -8.66 2.89 -1.66
CA ILE A 114 -9.74 3.80 -1.25
C ILE A 114 -9.33 4.58 -0.01
N LEU A 115 -8.74 3.93 0.98
CA LEU A 115 -8.35 4.57 2.24
C LEU A 115 -7.20 5.56 2.05
N THR A 116 -6.24 5.24 1.17
CA THR A 116 -5.13 6.13 0.81
C THR A 116 -5.65 7.35 0.04
N PHE A 117 -6.55 7.14 -0.92
CA PHE A 117 -7.16 8.23 -1.68
C PHE A 117 -8.04 9.12 -0.78
N GLY A 118 -8.86 8.52 0.09
CA GLY A 118 -9.65 9.25 1.08
C GLY A 118 -8.80 10.06 2.04
N TRP A 119 -7.66 9.51 2.49
CA TRP A 119 -6.70 10.25 3.30
C TRP A 119 -6.11 11.45 2.57
N ALA A 120 -5.69 11.25 1.32
CA ALA A 120 -5.07 12.30 0.52
C ALA A 120 -6.02 13.48 0.24
N ILE A 121 -7.32 13.21 0.04
CA ILE A 121 -8.36 14.24 -0.02
C ILE A 121 -8.46 15.01 1.31
N LEU A 122 -8.48 14.30 2.45
CA LEU A 122 -8.62 14.95 3.76
C LEU A 122 -7.42 15.84 4.11
N THR A 123 -6.22 15.47 3.68
CA THR A 123 -5.01 16.26 3.92
C THR A 123 -4.80 17.38 2.90
N GLY A 124 -5.65 17.50 1.88
CA GLY A 124 -5.46 18.43 0.76
C GLY A 124 -4.21 18.12 -0.05
N ALA A 125 -3.77 16.85 -0.04
CA ALA A 125 -2.66 16.39 -0.85
C ALA A 125 -3.10 16.17 -2.31
N ILE A 126 -4.41 16.18 -2.59
CA ILE A 126 -5.07 16.10 -3.91
C ILE A 126 -6.23 17.09 -3.95
#